data_AF-S8CV73-F1
#
_entry.id   AF-S8CV73-F1
#
_cell.length_a   1.000
_cell.length_b   1.000
_cell.length_c   1.000
_cell.angle_alpha   90.00
_cell.angle_beta   90.00
_cell.angle_gamma   90.00
#
_symmetry.space_group_name_H-M   'P 1'
#
loop_
_entity.id
_entity.type
_entity.pdbx_description
1 polymer ?
#
loop_
_entity_poly.entity_id
_entity_poly.type
_entity_poly.pdbx_seq_one_letter_code
_entity_poly.pdbx_strand_id
1 'polypeptide(L)'
;HCSRFSLRCLQKLFSLCRFETGDWNSSKSEISQVSVTTLIARCDFILSKFLTDENSLGVRSMPLVRENEVVFVLQELSGLVIHPETANYLPLRPHLKVGIVGPENAGRRTHLLALFPSLCELVVS
;
A
#
# COMPACT_ATOMS: atom_id res chain seq x y z
N HIS A 1 2.02 16.98 16.53
CA HIS A 1 2.15 15.66 17.18
C HIS A 1 1.41 14.53 16.44
N CYS A 2 0.21 14.75 15.88
CA CYS A 2 -0.59 13.70 15.24
C CYS A 2 -0.02 13.08 13.93
N SER A 3 0.68 13.86 13.08
CA SER A 3 1.25 13.33 11.83
C SER A 3 2.32 12.26 12.06
N ARG A 4 3.16 12.45 13.08
CA ARG A 4 4.17 11.45 13.48
C ARG A 4 3.55 10.14 13.95
N PHE A 5 2.42 10.21 14.66
CA PHE A 5 1.70 9.01 15.09
C PHE A 5 1.10 8.26 13.89
N SER A 6 0.40 8.97 13.00
CA SER A 6 -0.19 8.39 11.78
C SER A 6 0.87 7.68 10.92
N LEU A 7 2.02 8.33 10.72
CA LEU A 7 3.13 7.75 9.94
C LEU A 7 3.70 6.48 10.59
N ARG A 8 3.86 6.46 11.92
CA ARG A 8 4.34 5.28 12.66
C ARG A 8 3.35 4.12 12.57
N CYS A 9 2.05 4.40 12.63
CA CYS A 9 1.01 3.39 12.41
C CYS A 9 1.09 2.81 11.00
N LEU A 10 1.26 3.66 9.98
CA LEU A 10 1.40 3.22 8.59
C LEU A 10 2.68 2.39 8.38
N GLN A 11 3.81 2.81 8.94
CA GLN A 11 5.06 2.03 8.97
C GLN A 11 4.85 0.65 9.57
N LYS A 12 4.10 0.57 10.68
CA LYS A 12 3.81 -0.71 11.31
C LYS A 12 2.95 -1.61 10.41
N LEU A 13 1.97 -1.06 9.71
CA LEU A 13 1.16 -1.82 8.73
C LEU A 13 2.03 -2.39 7.61
N PHE A 14 2.95 -1.60 7.05
CA PHE A 14 3.91 -2.11 6.06
C PHE A 14 4.76 -3.24 6.62
N SER A 15 5.30 -3.09 7.84
CA SER A 15 6.07 -4.14 8.51
C SER A 15 5.27 -5.43 8.74
N LEU A 16 3.97 -5.33 9.08
CA LEU A 16 3.10 -6.50 9.26
C LEU A 16 2.76 -7.20 7.94
N CYS A 17 2.77 -6.48 6.82
CA CYS A 17 2.42 -7.02 5.50
C CYS A 17 3.63 -7.49 4.69
N ARG A 18 4.84 -7.12 5.10
CA ARG A 18 6.09 -7.44 4.40
C ARG A 18 6.44 -8.92 4.58
N PHE A 19 6.74 -9.58 3.47
CA PHE A 19 7.27 -10.93 3.45
C PHE A 19 8.79 -10.91 3.55
N GLU A 20 9.33 -11.62 4.55
CA GLU A 20 10.76 -11.81 4.76
C GLU A 20 11.05 -13.32 4.77
N THR A 21 12.03 -13.76 3.97
CA THR A 21 12.37 -15.18 3.84
C THR A 21 12.99 -15.70 5.14
N GLY A 22 12.38 -16.73 5.73
CA GLY A 22 12.91 -17.44 6.91
C GLY A 22 12.23 -17.13 8.24
N ASP A 23 11.34 -16.13 8.30
CA ASP A 23 10.64 -15.73 9.53
C ASP A 23 9.10 -15.68 9.34
N TRP A 24 8.57 -16.54 8.47
CA TRP A 24 7.13 -16.62 8.22
C TRP A 24 6.50 -17.73 9.07
N ASN A 25 5.51 -17.39 9.91
CA ASN A 25 4.78 -18.32 10.78
C ASN A 25 3.27 -18.06 10.72
N SER A 26 2.47 -18.97 11.28
CA SER A 26 0.99 -18.89 11.24
C SER A 26 0.46 -17.55 11.75
N SER A 27 0.94 -17.12 12.93
CA SER A 27 0.50 -15.86 13.54
C SER A 27 0.81 -14.65 12.67
N LYS A 28 2.00 -14.60 12.03
CA LYS A 28 2.34 -13.54 11.09
C LYS A 28 1.46 -13.58 9.84
N SER A 29 1.17 -14.76 9.31
CA SER A 29 0.25 -14.90 8.17
C SER A 29 -1.12 -14.33 8.51
N GLU A 30 -1.72 -14.74 9.62
CA GLU A 30 -3.02 -14.25 10.08
C GLU A 30 -3.04 -12.73 10.30
N ILE A 31 -2.02 -12.19 11.00
CA ILE A 31 -1.91 -10.75 11.24
C ILE A 31 -1.76 -9.99 9.91
N SER A 32 -0.97 -10.52 8.99
CA SER A 32 -0.74 -9.94 7.67
C SER A 32 -2.03 -9.91 6.84
N GLN A 33 -2.79 -11.01 6.83
CA GLN A 33 -4.08 -11.12 6.14
C GLN A 33 -5.11 -10.10 6.64
N VAL A 34 -5.18 -9.85 7.95
CA VAL A 34 -6.07 -8.83 8.52
C VAL A 34 -5.56 -7.42 8.26
N SER A 35 -4.24 -7.22 8.25
CA SER A 35 -3.62 -5.90 8.12
C SER A 35 -3.61 -5.38 6.68
N VAL A 36 -3.52 -6.26 5.68
CA VAL A 36 -3.28 -5.87 4.28
C VAL A 36 -4.40 -5.01 3.70
N THR A 37 -5.65 -5.30 4.02
CA THR A 37 -6.80 -4.50 3.55
C THR A 37 -6.73 -3.07 4.09
N THR A 38 -6.37 -2.93 5.37
CA THR A 38 -6.18 -1.62 6.02
C THR A 38 -4.99 -0.87 5.41
N LEU A 39 -3.88 -1.56 5.15
CA LEU A 39 -2.71 -0.98 4.51
C LEU A 39 -3.06 -0.40 3.13
N ILE A 40 -3.71 -1.20 2.28
CA ILE A 40 -4.07 -0.78 0.92
C ILE A 40 -5.06 0.39 0.95
N ALA A 41 -6.11 0.32 1.78
CA ALA A 41 -7.07 1.42 1.90
C ALA A 41 -6.41 2.73 2.36
N ARG A 42 -5.42 2.65 3.27
CA ARG A 42 -4.66 3.82 3.71
C ARG A 42 -3.74 4.37 2.63
N CYS A 43 -3.07 3.51 1.88
CA CYS A 43 -2.24 3.95 0.75
C CYS A 43 -3.10 4.64 -0.31
N ASP A 44 -4.21 4.01 -0.69
CA ASP A 44 -5.16 4.54 -1.66
C ASP A 44 -5.68 5.93 -1.27
N PHE A 45 -6.09 6.10 -0.01
CA PHE A 45 -6.51 7.38 0.53
C PHE A 45 -5.40 8.44 0.45
N ILE A 46 -4.16 8.11 0.83
CA ILE A 46 -3.05 9.08 0.81
C ILE A 46 -2.76 9.54 -0.62
N LEU A 47 -2.70 8.62 -1.58
CA LEU A 47 -2.45 8.91 -2.99
C LEU A 47 -3.59 9.77 -3.58
N SER A 48 -4.85 9.39 -3.34
CA SER A 48 -6.02 10.14 -3.81
C SER A 48 -6.13 11.52 -3.17
N LYS A 49 -5.78 11.62 -1.88
CA LYS A 49 -5.82 12.89 -1.14
C LYS A 49 -4.74 13.84 -1.63
N PHE A 50 -3.56 13.33 -1.98
CA PHE A 50 -2.51 14.13 -2.60
C PHE A 50 -3.00 14.78 -3.90
N LEU A 51 -3.56 14.00 -4.83
CA LEU A 51 -4.13 14.52 -6.07
C LEU A 51 -5.23 15.55 -5.83
N THR A 52 -6.12 15.27 -4.88
CA THR A 52 -7.20 16.20 -4.52
C THR A 52 -6.62 17.51 -3.99
N ASP A 53 -5.62 17.43 -3.11
CA ASP A 53 -4.96 18.61 -2.54
C ASP A 53 -4.24 19.38 -3.65
N GLU A 54 -3.45 18.72 -4.51
CA GLU A 54 -2.74 19.30 -5.65
C GLU A 54 -3.66 20.09 -6.58
N ASN A 55 -4.75 19.45 -7.03
CA ASN A 55 -5.74 20.07 -7.92
C ASN A 55 -6.47 21.27 -7.29
N SER A 56 -6.56 21.32 -5.95
CA SER A 56 -7.23 22.41 -5.22
C SER A 56 -6.31 23.57 -4.84
N LEU A 57 -4.99 23.40 -4.92
CA LEU A 57 -4.01 24.35 -4.39
C LEU A 57 -3.82 25.59 -5.29
N GLY A 58 -4.11 25.48 -6.58
CA GLY A 58 -3.93 26.59 -7.54
C GLY A 58 -2.47 27.06 -7.55
N VAL A 59 -2.20 28.28 -7.06
CA VAL A 59 -0.85 28.87 -6.99
C VAL A 59 -0.14 28.57 -5.66
N ARG A 60 -0.82 27.97 -4.68
CA ARG A 60 -0.24 27.68 -3.36
C ARG A 60 0.64 26.42 -3.42
N SER A 61 1.74 26.43 -2.70
CA SER A 61 2.58 25.23 -2.56
C SER A 61 1.90 24.19 -1.68
N MET A 62 2.14 22.91 -1.97
CA MET A 62 1.67 21.82 -1.14
C MET A 62 2.34 21.85 0.25
N PRO A 63 1.64 21.51 1.34
CA PRO A 63 2.29 21.35 2.63
C PRO A 63 3.32 20.22 2.59
N LEU A 64 4.55 20.49 3.02
CA LEU A 64 5.66 19.52 3.08
C LEU A 64 5.30 18.19 3.77
N VAL A 65 4.38 18.23 4.74
CA VAL A 65 3.89 17.02 5.41
C VAL A 65 3.18 16.09 4.44
N ARG A 66 2.38 16.63 3.51
CA ARG A 66 1.65 15.83 2.52
C ARG A 66 2.60 15.22 1.49
N GLU A 67 3.57 15.99 1.02
CA GLU A 67 4.62 15.48 0.13
C GLU A 67 5.39 14.34 0.78
N ASN A 68 5.82 14.52 2.04
CA ASN A 68 6.53 13.49 2.79
C ASN A 68 5.68 12.21 3.00
N GLU A 69 4.37 12.34 3.22
CA GLU A 69 3.46 11.19 3.33
C GLU A 69 3.43 10.39 2.03
N VAL A 70 3.32 11.05 0.88
CA VAL A 70 3.29 10.38 -0.43
C VAL A 70 4.63 9.77 -0.78
N VAL A 71 5.73 10.51 -0.61
CA VAL A 71 7.08 9.99 -0.84
C VAL A 71 7.32 8.74 0.00
N PHE A 72 6.94 8.77 1.28
CA PHE A 72 7.03 7.61 2.16
C PHE A 72 6.19 6.43 1.65
N VAL A 73 4.93 6.65 1.26
CA VAL A 73 4.06 5.59 0.73
C VAL A 73 4.65 4.99 -0.54
N LEU A 74 5.09 5.80 -1.50
CA LEU A 74 5.66 5.32 -2.76
C LEU A 74 6.94 4.52 -2.54
N GLN A 75 7.81 4.98 -1.63
CA GLN A 75 9.03 4.25 -1.25
C GLN A 75 8.70 2.89 -0.64
N GLU A 76 7.79 2.83 0.34
CA GLU A 76 7.42 1.56 0.96
C GLU A 76 6.72 0.61 -0.04
N LEU A 77 5.80 1.12 -0.86
CA LEU A 77 5.13 0.32 -1.90
C LEU A 77 6.12 -0.26 -2.92
N SER A 78 7.17 0.49 -3.25
CA SER A 78 8.23 0.03 -4.17
C SER A 78 9.04 -1.12 -3.57
N GLY A 79 9.20 -1.16 -2.25
CA GLY A 79 9.96 -2.21 -1.55
C GLY A 79 9.10 -3.34 -1.00
N LEU A 80 7.77 -3.20 -1.03
CA LEU A 80 6.86 -4.17 -0.43
C LEU A 80 6.74 -5.42 -1.30
N VAL A 81 6.94 -6.57 -0.67
CA VAL A 81 6.57 -7.89 -1.20
C VAL A 81 5.62 -8.50 -0.19
N ILE A 82 4.50 -9.03 -0.66
CA ILE A 82 3.48 -9.64 0.17
C ILE A 82 3.50 -11.15 -0.04
N HIS A 83 3.32 -11.91 1.04
CA HIS A 83 3.23 -13.35 0.97
C HIS A 83 1.98 -13.78 0.15
N PRO A 84 2.05 -14.85 -0.66
CA PRO A 84 0.90 -15.27 -1.48
C PRO A 84 -0.41 -15.49 -0.69
N GLU A 85 -0.32 -16.03 0.53
CA GLU A 85 -1.50 -16.20 1.40
C GLU A 85 -2.16 -14.87 1.77
N THR A 86 -1.36 -13.84 2.07
CA THR A 86 -1.85 -12.49 2.35
C THR A 86 -2.40 -11.82 1.09
N ALA A 87 -1.78 -12.07 -0.08
CA ALA A 87 -2.21 -11.47 -1.35
C ALA A 87 -3.67 -11.82 -1.72
N ASN A 88 -4.19 -12.96 -1.27
CA ASN A 88 -5.59 -13.37 -1.46
C ASN A 88 -6.59 -12.41 -0.82
N TYR A 89 -6.17 -11.67 0.21
CA TYR A 89 -6.99 -10.72 0.96
C TYR A 89 -6.93 -9.30 0.39
N LEU A 90 -6.14 -9.07 -0.67
CA LEU A 90 -6.15 -7.80 -1.37
C LEU A 90 -7.56 -7.49 -1.91
N PRO A 91 -7.99 -6.21 -1.89
CA PRO A 91 -9.29 -5.77 -2.36
C PRO A 91 -9.34 -5.73 -3.90
N LEU A 92 -9.12 -6.89 -4.53
CA LEU A 92 -9.09 -7.08 -5.97
C LEU A 92 -10.38 -7.70 -6.48
N ARG A 93 -10.72 -7.40 -7.74
CA ARG A 93 -11.82 -8.07 -8.43
C ARG A 93 -11.53 -9.59 -8.55
N PRO A 94 -12.54 -10.46 -8.44
CA PRO A 94 -12.33 -11.91 -8.40
C PRO A 94 -11.49 -12.48 -9.55
N HIS A 95 -11.68 -11.99 -10.78
CA HIS A 95 -10.92 -12.45 -11.94
C HIS A 95 -9.42 -12.11 -11.87
N LEU A 96 -9.04 -11.05 -11.15
CA LEU A 96 -7.63 -10.69 -10.93
C LEU A 96 -6.99 -11.61 -9.88
N LYS A 97 -7.77 -12.12 -8.92
CA LYS A 97 -7.26 -13.02 -7.88
C LYS A 97 -6.80 -14.36 -8.45
N VAL A 98 -7.45 -14.86 -9.50
CA VAL A 98 -7.11 -16.13 -10.16
C VAL A 98 -5.64 -16.17 -10.62
N GLY A 99 -5.10 -15.04 -11.09
CA GLY A 99 -3.71 -14.94 -11.53
C GLY A 99 -2.69 -14.61 -10.44
N ILE A 100 -3.12 -14.50 -9.18
CA ILE A 100 -2.29 -14.11 -8.02
C ILE A 100 -2.06 -15.30 -7.09
N VAL A 101 -3.03 -16.22 -7.01
CA VAL A 101 -2.97 -17.39 -6.14
C VAL A 101 -2.11 -18.47 -6.79
N GLY A 102 -0.79 -18.37 -6.65
CA GLY A 102 0.13 -19.38 -7.15
C GLY A 102 1.56 -19.17 -6.64
N PRO A 103 2.33 -20.24 -6.37
CA PRO A 103 3.72 -20.14 -5.91
C PRO A 103 4.63 -19.43 -6.93
N GLU A 104 4.30 -19.47 -8.22
CA GLU A 104 4.98 -18.73 -9.29
C GLU A 104 4.81 -17.20 -9.20
N ASN A 105 3.86 -16.75 -8.39
CA ASN A 105 3.62 -15.33 -8.12
C ASN A 105 4.29 -14.86 -6.82
N ALA A 106 5.00 -15.74 -6.10
CA ALA A 106 5.81 -15.35 -4.95
C ALA A 106 6.85 -14.30 -5.38
N GLY A 107 6.93 -13.19 -4.65
CA GLY A 107 7.81 -12.07 -4.99
C GLY A 107 7.20 -11.04 -5.96
N ARG A 108 6.03 -11.30 -6.56
CA ARG A 108 5.34 -10.29 -7.37
C ARG A 108 4.72 -9.22 -6.47
N ARG A 109 4.70 -7.98 -6.98
CA ARG A 109 4.15 -6.80 -6.30
C ARG A 109 2.64 -6.69 -6.51
N THR A 110 1.90 -7.71 -6.10
CA THR A 110 0.46 -7.89 -6.36
C THR A 110 -0.40 -6.79 -5.74
N HIS A 111 0.07 -6.15 -4.67
CA HIS A 111 -0.56 -4.97 -4.08
C HIS A 111 -0.67 -3.79 -5.05
N LEU A 112 0.25 -3.66 -6.02
CA LEU A 112 0.19 -2.59 -7.01
C LEU A 112 -1.03 -2.73 -7.91
N LEU A 113 -1.56 -3.94 -8.12
CA LEU A 113 -2.82 -4.12 -8.86
C LEU A 113 -4.01 -3.51 -8.11
N ALA A 114 -3.98 -3.51 -6.77
CA ALA A 114 -5.06 -2.94 -5.96
C ALA A 114 -5.00 -1.40 -5.93
N LEU A 115 -3.80 -0.85 -6.08
CA LEU A 115 -3.55 0.59 -6.13
C LEU A 115 -3.43 1.13 -7.56
N PHE A 116 -3.56 0.27 -8.57
CA PHE A 116 -3.33 0.62 -9.97
C PHE A 116 -4.15 1.84 -10.44
N PRO A 117 -5.45 1.97 -10.12
CA PRO A 117 -6.22 3.16 -10.51
C PRO A 117 -5.58 4.45 -9.97
N SER A 118 -5.33 4.50 -8.67
CA SER A 118 -4.80 5.69 -7.99
C SER A 118 -3.37 6.02 -8.42
N LEU A 119 -2.57 5.00 -8.75
CA LEU A 119 -1.24 5.17 -9.33
C LEU A 119 -1.29 5.73 -10.76
N CYS A 120 -2.28 5.32 -11.57
CA CYS A 120 -2.44 5.86 -12.92
C CYS A 120 -2.84 7.33 -12.89
N GLU A 121 -3.77 7.71 -12.01
CA GLU A 121 -4.18 9.10 -11.85
C GLU A 121 -3.01 10.01 -11.48
N LEU A 122 -2.06 9.53 -10.67
CA LEU A 122 -0.82 10.27 -10.32
C LEU A 122 0.11 10.55 -11.49
N VAL A 123 0.04 9.75 -12.55
CA VAL A 123 0.91 9.89 -13.73
C VAL A 123 0.25 10.75 -14.80
N VAL A 124 -1.08 10.72 -14.88
CA VAL A 124 -1.85 11.39 -15.92
C VAL A 124 -2.27 12.81 -15.54
N SER A 125 -2.41 13.11 -14.24
CA SER A 125 -2.70 14.46 -13.73
C SER A 125 -1.52 15.41 -13.94
#